data_AF-F6HW83-F1
#
_entry.id   AF-F6HW83-F1
#
_cell.length_a   1.000
_cell.length_b   1.000
_cell.length_c   1.000
_cell.angle_alpha   90.00
_cell.angle_beta   90.00
_cell.angle_gamma   90.00
#
_symmetry.space_group_name_H-M   'P 1'
#
loop_
_entity.id
_entity.type
_entity.pdbx_description
1 polymer ?
#
loop_
_entity_poly.entity_id
_entity_poly.type
_entity_poly.pdbx_seq_one_letter_code
_entity_poly.pdbx_strand_id
1 'polypeptide(L)'
;MLPKFDVWPKSFQISQPSDDNIALYFFPENERYEKVFDRLVLDMVSHELAMQTVVENAELLVFASTELPLRHWRFHGKLYLWGVFRGKQVSSTSCQVDDRHLIPNSSKESVTSSNLANDAGIRKEKDTSMVTTWDSRSPLSPLSNSGSHGSGSL
;
A
#
# COMPACT_ATOMS: atom_id res chain seq x y z
N MET A 1 -11.09 -18.62 -1.58
CA MET A 1 -11.07 -17.16 -1.33
C MET A 1 -10.54 -16.93 0.07
N LEU A 2 -9.80 -15.85 0.27
CA LEU A 2 -9.22 -15.46 1.55
C LEU A 2 -9.39 -13.96 1.75
N PRO A 3 -9.26 -13.42 2.98
CA PRO A 3 -9.32 -11.99 3.21
C PRO A 3 -8.35 -11.23 2.29
N LYS A 4 -8.85 -10.20 1.62
CA LYS A 4 -8.07 -9.39 0.67
C LYS A 4 -6.81 -8.83 1.31
N PHE A 5 -6.89 -8.42 2.58
CA PHE A 5 -5.79 -7.84 3.32
C PHE A 5 -4.57 -8.79 3.44
N ASP A 6 -4.81 -10.10 3.56
CA ASP A 6 -3.75 -11.10 3.73
C ASP A 6 -2.88 -11.26 2.47
N VAL A 7 -3.43 -10.94 1.31
CA VAL A 7 -2.76 -11.08 0.02
C VAL A 7 -2.45 -9.76 -0.66
N TRP A 8 -2.86 -8.65 -0.06
CA TRP A 8 -2.71 -7.33 -0.65
C TRP A 8 -1.23 -7.01 -0.93
N PRO A 9 -0.86 -6.67 -2.18
CA PRO A 9 0.51 -6.31 -2.51
C PRO A 9 1.01 -5.13 -1.66
N LYS A 10 2.24 -5.24 -1.15
CA LYS A 10 2.89 -4.16 -0.37
C LYS A 10 2.99 -2.85 -1.16
N SER A 11 3.20 -2.93 -2.47
CA SER A 11 3.17 -1.76 -3.36
C SER A 11 1.83 -1.02 -3.29
N PHE A 12 0.73 -1.75 -3.16
CA PHE A 12 -0.61 -1.18 -3.09
C PHE A 12 -0.95 -0.53 -1.74
N GLN A 13 -0.13 -0.76 -0.71
CA GLN A 13 -0.23 -0.05 0.57
C GLN A 13 0.42 1.34 0.47
N ILE A 14 1.42 1.48 -0.40
CA ILE A 14 2.18 2.73 -0.61
C ILE A 14 1.47 3.61 -1.65
N SER A 15 0.98 3.00 -2.72
CA SER A 15 0.27 3.68 -3.81
C SER A 15 -0.96 2.87 -4.21
N GLN A 16 -2.13 3.49 -4.32
CA GLN A 16 -3.33 2.79 -4.79
C GLN A 16 -3.08 2.10 -6.13
N PRO A 17 -3.69 0.92 -6.38
CA PRO A 17 -3.55 0.26 -7.66
C PRO A 17 -4.13 1.14 -8.78
N SER A 18 -3.50 1.11 -9.96
CA SER A 18 -3.99 1.74 -11.19
C SER A 18 -4.27 0.67 -12.26
N ASP A 19 -4.83 1.13 -13.38
CA ASP A 19 -5.00 0.33 -14.59
C ASP A 19 -3.67 -0.24 -15.12
N ASP A 20 -2.55 0.46 -14.91
CA ASP A 20 -1.21 -0.01 -15.29
C ASP A 20 -0.78 -1.29 -14.54
N ASN A 21 -1.43 -1.61 -13.41
CA ASN A 21 -1.12 -2.80 -12.63
C ASN A 21 -1.89 -4.05 -13.07
N ILE A 22 -2.86 -3.91 -13.98
CA ILE A 22 -3.70 -5.02 -14.40
C ILE A 22 -2.91 -5.93 -15.33
N ALA A 23 -2.65 -7.15 -14.88
CA ALA A 23 -2.05 -8.19 -15.71
C ALA A 23 -3.11 -8.95 -16.51
N LEU A 24 -4.28 -9.20 -15.91
CA LEU A 24 -5.36 -9.99 -16.50
C LEU A 24 -6.73 -9.42 -16.14
N TYR A 25 -7.67 -9.56 -17.08
CA TYR A 25 -9.09 -9.32 -16.85
C TYR A 25 -9.84 -10.65 -16.86
N PHE A 26 -10.81 -10.80 -15.98
CA PHE A 26 -11.69 -11.96 -15.93
C PHE A 26 -13.13 -11.54 -16.16
N PHE A 27 -13.78 -12.23 -17.09
CA PHE A 27 -15.16 -12.03 -17.49
C PHE A 27 -15.87 -13.39 -17.50
N PRO A 28 -17.22 -13.42 -17.38
CA PRO A 28 -17.96 -14.67 -17.60
C PRO A 28 -17.74 -15.16 -19.03
N GLU A 29 -17.64 -16.49 -19.20
CA GLU A 29 -17.43 -17.10 -20.52
C GLU A 29 -18.55 -16.77 -21.50
N ASN A 30 -19.80 -16.70 -21.01
CA ASN A 30 -20.98 -16.32 -21.78
C ASN A 30 -22.13 -15.91 -20.84
N GLU A 31 -23.24 -15.45 -21.43
CA GLU A 31 -24.42 -14.93 -20.71
C GLU A 31 -25.02 -15.93 -19.69
N ARG A 32 -24.85 -17.25 -19.91
CA ARG A 32 -25.35 -18.27 -18.98
C ARG A 32 -24.68 -18.16 -17.61
N TYR A 33 -23.39 -17.84 -17.60
CA TYR A 33 -22.58 -17.77 -16.38
C TYR A 33 -22.54 -16.37 -15.78
N GLU A 34 -23.06 -15.35 -16.47
CA GLU A 34 -23.03 -13.97 -16.03
C GLU A 34 -23.61 -13.78 -14.63
N LYS A 35 -24.81 -14.32 -14.35
CA LYS A 35 -25.44 -14.18 -13.03
C LYS A 35 -24.64 -14.83 -11.90
N VAL A 36 -23.93 -15.92 -12.20
CA VAL A 36 -23.09 -16.61 -11.21
C VAL A 36 -21.82 -15.80 -10.98
N PHE A 37 -21.23 -15.26 -12.05
CA PHE A 37 -20.07 -14.39 -11.98
C PHE A 37 -20.36 -13.08 -11.24
N ASP A 38 -21.48 -12.42 -11.52
CA ASP A 38 -21.90 -11.19 -10.84
C ASP A 38 -22.06 -11.39 -9.34
N ARG A 39 -22.61 -12.54 -8.93
CA ARG A 39 -22.71 -12.92 -7.51
C ARG A 39 -21.33 -13.12 -6.90
N LEU A 40 -20.42 -13.82 -7.59
CA LEU A 40 -19.04 -13.97 -7.13
C LEU A 40 -18.35 -12.61 -6.93
N VAL A 41 -18.48 -11.70 -7.89
CA VAL A 41 -17.89 -10.35 -7.77
C VAL A 41 -18.48 -9.62 -6.57
N LEU A 42 -19.80 -9.63 -6.42
CA LEU A 42 -20.48 -8.98 -5.30
C LEU A 42 -20.12 -9.60 -3.94
N ASP A 43 -19.99 -10.92 -3.88
CA ASP A 43 -19.55 -11.63 -2.68
C ASP A 43 -18.11 -11.24 -2.30
N MET A 44 -17.22 -11.13 -3.29
CA MET A 44 -15.85 -10.68 -3.05
C MET A 44 -15.79 -9.22 -2.56
N VAL A 45 -16.62 -8.33 -3.11
CA VAL A 45 -16.70 -6.93 -2.68
C VAL A 45 -17.25 -6.84 -1.26
N SER A 46 -18.36 -7.51 -0.98
CA SER A 46 -19.08 -7.41 0.30
C SER A 46 -18.33 -8.01 1.48
N HIS A 47 -17.52 -9.05 1.24
CA HIS A 47 -16.77 -9.74 2.29
C HIS A 47 -15.27 -9.40 2.25
N GLU A 48 -14.87 -8.40 1.47
CA GLU A 48 -13.47 -7.99 1.29
C GLU A 48 -12.55 -9.17 0.98
N LEU A 49 -12.93 -10.01 0.01
CA LEU A 49 -12.20 -11.23 -0.35
C LEU A 49 -11.33 -11.03 -1.58
N ALA A 50 -10.30 -11.86 -1.66
CA ALA A 50 -9.48 -12.06 -2.84
C ALA A 50 -9.37 -13.55 -3.17
N MET A 51 -8.95 -13.85 -4.41
CA MET A 51 -8.48 -15.17 -4.79
C MET A 51 -6.97 -15.12 -5.01
N GLN A 52 -6.29 -16.17 -4.60
CA GLN A 52 -4.87 -16.37 -4.85
C GLN A 52 -4.69 -17.77 -5.43
N THR A 53 -3.87 -17.87 -6.47
CA THR A 53 -3.43 -19.15 -7.02
C THR A 53 -1.96 -19.08 -7.39
N VAL A 54 -1.27 -20.21 -7.36
CA VAL A 54 0.12 -20.32 -7.80
C VAL A 54 0.14 -20.77 -9.25
N VAL A 55 0.84 -20.02 -10.10
CA VAL A 55 1.06 -20.31 -11.52
C VAL A 55 2.56 -20.42 -11.74
N GLU A 56 3.04 -21.66 -11.88
CA GLU A 56 4.47 -22.00 -12.03
C GLU A 56 5.35 -21.35 -10.95
N ASN A 57 5.99 -20.21 -11.30
CA ASN A 57 6.96 -19.49 -10.48
C ASN A 57 6.41 -18.16 -9.93
N ALA A 58 5.12 -17.89 -10.13
CA ALA A 58 4.46 -16.67 -9.68
C ALA A 58 3.14 -17.00 -8.96
N GLU A 59 2.66 -16.04 -8.19
CA GLU A 59 1.32 -16.07 -7.61
C GLU A 59 0.45 -15.09 -8.40
N LEU A 60 -0.72 -15.55 -8.81
CA LEU A 60 -1.75 -14.71 -9.38
C LEU A 60 -2.73 -14.34 -8.27
N LEU A 61 -2.83 -13.04 -8.02
CA LEU A 61 -3.77 -12.45 -7.07
C LEU A 61 -4.92 -11.84 -7.86
N VAL A 62 -6.15 -12.20 -7.52
CA VAL A 62 -7.36 -11.75 -8.22
C VAL A 62 -8.25 -11.00 -7.24
N PHE A 63 -8.64 -9.79 -7.65
CA PHE A 63 -9.44 -8.85 -6.88
C PHE A 63 -10.67 -8.40 -7.66
N ALA A 64 -11.66 -7.85 -6.94
CA ALA A 64 -12.77 -7.16 -7.58
C ALA A 64 -12.30 -5.82 -8.18
N SER A 65 -12.92 -5.40 -9.29
CA SER A 65 -12.60 -4.14 -9.97
C SER A 65 -12.85 -2.88 -9.11
N THR A 66 -13.59 -3.00 -8.01
CA THR A 66 -13.78 -1.93 -7.01
C THR A 66 -12.50 -1.49 -6.32
N GLU A 67 -11.46 -2.32 -6.37
CA GLU A 67 -10.14 -1.99 -5.84
C GLU A 67 -9.37 -1.01 -6.71
N LEU A 68 -9.76 -0.82 -7.97
CA LEU A 68 -9.15 0.12 -8.90
C LEU A 68 -9.73 1.53 -8.71
N PRO A 69 -9.20 2.57 -9.39
CA PRO A 69 -9.83 3.88 -9.42
C PRO A 69 -11.24 3.79 -10.02
N LEU A 70 -12.18 4.60 -9.52
CA LEU A 70 -13.61 4.54 -9.87
C LEU A 70 -13.91 4.46 -11.38
N ARG A 71 -13.11 5.15 -12.19
CA ARG A 71 -13.22 5.16 -13.66
C ARG A 71 -13.01 3.79 -14.32
N HIS A 72 -12.35 2.86 -13.63
CA HIS A 72 -12.05 1.51 -14.11
C HIS A 72 -12.86 0.41 -13.43
N TRP A 73 -13.83 0.76 -12.57
CA TRP A 73 -14.64 -0.25 -11.87
C TRP A 73 -15.50 -1.08 -12.81
N ARG A 74 -15.94 -0.50 -13.93
CA ARG A 74 -16.96 -1.12 -14.78
C ARG A 74 -16.48 -1.31 -16.21
N PHE A 75 -16.76 -2.48 -16.75
CA PHE A 75 -16.65 -2.80 -18.16
C PHE A 75 -18.07 -3.07 -18.69
N HIS A 76 -18.51 -2.32 -19.69
CA HIS A 76 -19.92 -2.33 -20.17
C HIS A 76 -20.96 -2.25 -19.03
N GLY A 77 -20.70 -1.41 -18.01
CA GLY A 77 -21.62 -1.19 -16.89
C GLY A 77 -21.58 -2.26 -15.79
N LYS A 78 -20.79 -3.32 -15.94
CA LYS A 78 -20.68 -4.43 -14.96
C LYS A 78 -19.35 -4.40 -14.24
N LEU A 79 -19.36 -4.79 -12.97
CA LEU A 79 -18.12 -5.04 -12.23
C LEU A 79 -17.47 -6.32 -12.77
N TYR A 80 -16.16 -6.42 -12.62
CA TYR A 80 -15.38 -7.55 -13.11
C TYR A 80 -14.29 -7.92 -12.10
N LEU A 81 -13.55 -8.99 -12.38
CA LEU A 81 -12.37 -9.34 -11.59
C LEU A 81 -11.11 -9.05 -12.41
N TRP A 82 -10.05 -8.63 -11.73
CA TRP A 82 -8.77 -8.34 -12.34
C TRP A 82 -7.64 -9.02 -11.56
N GLY A 83 -6.56 -9.32 -12.26
CA GLY A 83 -5.42 -10.06 -11.74
C GLY A 83 -4.12 -9.26 -11.77
N VAL A 84 -3.26 -9.50 -10.78
CA VAL A 84 -1.87 -9.03 -10.75
C VAL A 84 -0.96 -10.19 -10.34
N PHE A 85 0.25 -10.24 -10.91
CA PHE A 85 1.25 -11.25 -10.54
C PHE A 85 2.15 -10.75 -9.41
N ARG A 86 2.45 -11.65 -8.48
CA ARG A 86 3.46 -11.50 -7.45
C ARG A 86 4.52 -12.57 -7.65
N GLY A 87 5.78 -12.16 -7.84
CA GLY A 87 6.89 -13.09 -7.96
C GLY A 87 7.10 -13.87 -6.66
N LYS A 88 7.41 -15.16 -6.76
CA LYS A 88 7.78 -15.97 -5.60
C LYS A 88 9.13 -15.48 -5.08
N GLN A 89 9.19 -15.01 -3.83
CA GLN A 89 10.48 -14.77 -3.19
C GLN A 89 11.20 -16.12 -3.07
N VAL A 90 12.32 -16.28 -3.77
CA VAL A 90 13.27 -17.34 -3.45
C VAL A 90 13.82 -16.96 -2.08
N SER A 91 13.40 -17.68 -1.04
CA SER A 91 14.11 -17.60 0.23
C SER A 91 15.54 -18.01 -0.06
N SER A 92 16.46 -17.05 -0.09
CA SER A 92 17.88 -17.32 -0.13
C SER A 92 18.20 -18.09 1.15
N THR A 93 18.19 -19.42 1.09
CA THR A 93 18.84 -20.25 2.09
C THR A 93 20.31 -19.85 2.03
N SER A 94 20.76 -19.05 3.00
CA SER A 94 22.19 -18.81 3.14
C SER A 94 22.82 -20.18 3.33
N CYS A 95 23.75 -20.53 2.45
CA CYS A 95 24.60 -21.68 2.64
C CYS A 95 25.37 -21.42 3.94
N GLN A 96 24.99 -22.10 5.02
CA GLN A 96 25.81 -22.10 6.23
C GLN A 96 27.09 -22.86 5.91
N VAL A 97 28.21 -22.16 6.03
CA VAL A 97 29.56 -22.72 5.92
C VAL A 97 29.76 -23.60 7.15
N ASP A 98 29.66 -24.92 6.98
CA ASP A 98 30.14 -25.88 7.98
C ASP A 98 31.68 -25.92 7.90
N ASP A 99 32.33 -24.92 8.51
CA ASP A 99 33.78 -24.95 8.76
C ASP A 99 34.01 -25.44 10.19
N ARG A 100 34.03 -26.75 10.38
CA ARG A 100 34.56 -27.39 11.58
C ARG A 100 35.63 -28.40 11.20
N HIS A 101 36.90 -28.00 11.22
CA HIS A 101 37.94 -28.73 11.99
C HIS A 101 39.32 -28.02 12.02
N LEU A 102 39.84 -27.86 13.26
CA LEU A 102 41.25 -27.85 13.73
C LEU A 102 42.04 -26.54 13.91
N ILE A 103 42.12 -26.15 15.19
CA ILE A 103 43.23 -25.40 15.83
C ILE A 103 44.47 -26.32 15.92
N PRO A 104 45.71 -25.77 15.84
CA PRO A 104 46.60 -25.83 17.00
C PRO A 104 47.38 -24.52 17.27
N ASN A 105 47.20 -24.01 18.49
CA ASN A 105 48.12 -23.33 19.42
C ASN A 105 49.38 -22.58 18.90
N SER A 106 49.61 -21.36 19.43
CA SER A 106 50.59 -21.09 20.52
C SER A 106 51.17 -19.68 20.50
N SER A 107 51.07 -18.97 21.64
CA SER A 107 51.95 -17.88 22.14
C SER A 107 51.96 -16.54 21.35
N LYS A 108 51.93 -15.32 21.92
CA LYS A 108 52.51 -14.76 23.15
C LYS A 108 51.74 -13.50 23.62
N GLU A 109 51.94 -13.17 24.88
CA GLU A 109 51.45 -12.02 25.66
C GLU A 109 51.92 -10.65 25.12
N SER A 110 51.13 -9.58 25.33
CA SER A 110 51.60 -8.35 26.00
C SER A 110 50.49 -7.28 26.16
N VAL A 111 50.20 -6.93 27.43
CA VAL A 111 50.24 -5.56 28.00
C VAL A 111 49.11 -4.55 27.67
N THR A 112 48.28 -4.34 28.70
CA THR A 112 47.87 -3.06 29.34
C THR A 112 46.99 -2.04 28.62
N SER A 113 45.76 -1.95 29.16
CA SER A 113 44.97 -0.77 29.56
C SER A 113 45.21 0.60 28.91
N SER A 114 44.12 1.24 28.47
CA SER A 114 43.61 2.45 29.14
C SER A 114 42.26 2.90 28.57
N ASN A 115 41.27 3.02 29.45
CA ASN A 115 40.21 4.01 29.32
C ASN A 115 40.79 5.35 29.81
N LEU A 116 40.46 6.46 29.15
CA LEU A 116 40.32 7.77 29.78
C LEU A 116 39.53 8.73 28.88
N ALA A 117 38.63 9.45 29.55
CA ALA A 117 37.75 10.49 29.05
C ALA A 117 38.52 11.75 28.60
N ASN A 118 37.76 12.75 28.10
CA ASN A 118 37.82 14.22 28.31
C ASN A 118 37.26 14.89 27.02
N ASP A 119 36.10 15.54 27.02
CA ASP A 119 35.71 16.84 27.62
C ASP A 119 36.02 18.07 26.73
N ALA A 120 35.10 19.05 26.80
CA ALA A 120 35.02 20.38 26.17
C ALA A 120 34.66 20.41 24.66
N GLY A 121 33.59 21.05 24.16
CA GLY A 121 32.65 22.02 24.71
C GLY A 121 32.68 23.33 23.90
N ILE A 122 31.80 23.53 22.91
CA ILE A 122 31.39 24.88 22.41
C ILE A 122 29.89 24.90 22.04
N ARG A 123 29.11 25.30 23.05
CA ARG A 123 28.00 26.27 23.04
C ARG A 123 27.92 27.23 21.83
N LYS A 124 26.79 27.23 21.11
CA LYS A 124 26.12 28.46 20.64
C LYS A 124 24.60 28.33 20.64
N GLU A 125 24.01 29.21 21.41
CA GLU A 125 22.60 29.58 21.55
C GLU A 125 22.13 30.37 20.32
N LYS A 126 20.93 30.09 19.81
CA LYS A 126 20.08 31.10 19.20
C LYS A 126 18.62 30.67 19.28
N ASP A 127 17.94 31.26 20.25
CA ASP A 127 16.50 31.22 20.45
C ASP A 127 15.80 32.08 19.37
N THR A 128 14.77 31.56 18.72
CA THR A 128 13.63 32.37 18.24
C THR A 128 12.41 31.45 18.04
N SER A 129 11.42 31.70 18.87
CA SER A 129 10.07 31.16 18.85
C SER A 129 9.37 31.30 17.51
N MET A 130 8.50 30.34 17.16
CA MET A 130 7.08 30.61 16.91
C MET A 130 6.29 29.31 16.76
N VAL A 131 5.21 29.27 17.54
CA VAL A 131 4.17 28.25 17.61
C VAL A 131 3.44 28.16 16.25
N THR A 132 3.11 26.95 15.80
CA THR A 132 2.13 26.75 14.71
C THR A 132 0.93 26.03 15.28
N THR A 133 -0.03 26.83 15.74
CA THR A 133 -1.39 26.39 16.08
C THR A 133 -2.10 25.99 14.78
N TRP A 134 -2.49 24.72 14.68
CA TRP A 134 -3.28 24.20 13.57
C TRP A 134 -4.75 24.60 13.76
N ASP A 135 -5.15 25.72 13.16
CA ASP A 135 -6.52 26.22 13.24
C ASP A 135 -7.39 25.58 12.15
N SER A 136 -8.46 24.93 12.57
CA SER A 136 -9.46 24.31 11.71
C SER A 136 -10.55 25.33 11.36
N ARG A 137 -10.57 25.86 10.14
CA ARG A 137 -11.75 26.53 9.58
C ARG A 137 -11.82 26.40 8.07
N SER A 138 -12.89 25.74 7.62
CA SER A 138 -13.31 25.67 6.22
C SER A 138 -13.51 27.07 5.63
N PRO A 139 -13.21 27.31 4.34
CA PRO A 139 -13.58 28.54 3.67
C PRO A 139 -15.08 28.51 3.31
N LEU A 140 -15.79 29.57 3.72
CA LEU A 140 -17.16 29.89 3.30
C LEU A 140 -17.13 30.56 1.92
N SER A 141 -18.00 30.12 1.02
CA SER A 141 -18.21 30.73 -0.30
C SER A 141 -18.75 32.16 -0.21
N PRO A 142 -18.30 33.11 -1.06
CA PRO A 142 -18.88 34.44 -1.11
C PRO A 142 -20.19 34.46 -1.90
N LEU A 143 -21.23 35.00 -1.26
CA LEU A 143 -22.52 35.38 -1.83
C LEU A 143 -22.34 36.41 -2.97
N SER A 144 -22.95 36.16 -4.12
CA SER A 144 -23.24 37.22 -5.10
C SER A 144 -24.61 37.82 -4.79
N ASN A 145 -24.59 39.10 -4.43
CA ASN A 145 -25.73 39.97 -4.25
C ASN A 145 -26.06 40.67 -5.57
N SER A 146 -27.33 40.66 -6.00
CA SER A 146 -27.85 41.62 -6.97
C SER A 146 -29.10 42.25 -6.38
N GLY A 147 -29.04 43.57 -6.14
CA GLY A 147 -30.21 44.43 -5.87
C GLY A 147 -31.08 44.54 -7.13
N SER A 148 -32.24 45.22 -7.17
CA SER A 148 -32.73 46.33 -6.36
C SER A 148 -34.21 46.59 -6.72
N HIS A 149 -34.99 46.96 -5.70
CA HIS A 149 -36.21 47.77 -5.59
C HIS A 149 -37.20 48.00 -6.77
N GLY A 150 -38.49 47.90 -6.42
CA GLY A 150 -39.60 48.60 -7.08
C GLY A 150 -40.92 48.43 -6.32
N SER A 151 -41.24 49.38 -5.43
CA SER A 151 -42.56 49.49 -4.76
C SER A 151 -43.62 50.03 -5.72
N GLY A 152 -44.88 49.64 -5.51
CA GLY A 152 -46.03 50.33 -6.08
C GLY A 152 -47.34 49.61 -5.82
N SER A 153 -48.00 49.95 -4.71
CA SER A 153 -49.43 49.68 -4.49
C SER A 153 -50.24 50.92 -4.86
N LEU A 154 -51.36 50.69 -5.55
CA LEU A 154 -52.63 51.42 -5.40
C LEU A 154 -53.76 50.39 -5.46
#